data_AF-A0A4Q0PP53-F1
#
_entry.id   AF-A0A4Q0PP53-F1
#
_cell.length_a   1.000
_cell.length_b   1.000
_cell.length_c   1.000
_cell.angle_alpha   90.00
_cell.angle_beta   90.00
_cell.angle_gamma   90.00
#
_symmetry.space_group_name_H-M   'P 1'
#
loop_
_entity.id
_entity.type
_entity.pdbx_description
1 polymer ?
#
loop_
_entity_poly.entity_id
_entity_poly.type
_entity_poly.pdbx_seq_one_letter_code
_entity_poly.pdbx_strand_id
1 'polypeptide(L)'
;MKNLKIILVLLFFVVHYAGNSQERKFKIRPYTIETNFKNLSNHYDFLEIIKLDSSLVVNELKDVIYKKTETSDLKLDAFFPKVENDAKHPGVILIHGGGWFSGEKENLGVMAQELAANGYVAVTPSYRLGEEAIYPAGVLDLKDAIRWMRKNAELLNLDVNRIASLGGSAGAQLAMQVGVTPDSEVYNEKNEKYSTAIQAIVNIDGITSFVHPEVEKGPILDAWFGGTYDEISEVWREASPLEYVDSTTPPTLFINSAQPRYHAGRDSYVALLDKYGIYNEVHTLPNTPHAFWLVHPWYSPTFNYTLDFLDKTLKETYVEPYRTITVSQDGTGDFKTIKEAINDIRVFGPGQVLLKIKEGVYSEKLVIPSHLTQITLAGSDTGETIITNNDHTGKRDEVTNDIHGTFTSHTILVQGTDVHFKNLTIKNSSCNEGQAVALHVEGDRFIAENCKILGCQDTLYTATEGGRQYYKDCYIEGTTDFIFGQATVVFQDCMIHSINDSYITAAATPRNQDFGYVFFNCKLTAASDVTKVYLGRPWRPYAQTVFINSILGDHILAEGWHAWPGDEMFPNKERTAFYAEYQSTGAGASPDTRVDWSHQLGPWQLDQYTLKNILNGWVPDIVN
;
A
#
# COMPACT_ATOMS: atom_id res chain seq x y z
N MET A 1 -61.32 -41.56 -37.60
CA MET A 1 -60.40 -41.31 -38.73
C MET A 1 -59.71 -39.98 -38.51
N LYS A 2 -58.45 -40.01 -38.03
CA LYS A 2 -57.25 -39.39 -38.66
C LYS A 2 -57.40 -37.88 -38.89
N ASN A 3 -56.76 -36.98 -38.13
CA ASN A 3 -55.34 -36.54 -38.17
C ASN A 3 -55.44 -34.98 -38.11
N LEU A 4 -54.52 -34.14 -37.62
CA LEU A 4 -53.10 -34.24 -37.31
C LEU A 4 -52.75 -33.05 -36.39
N LYS A 5 -51.97 -33.27 -35.32
CA LYS A 5 -51.31 -32.20 -34.57
C LYS A 5 -50.15 -31.65 -35.41
N ILE A 6 -50.10 -30.35 -35.63
CA ILE A 6 -48.95 -29.68 -36.26
C ILE A 6 -47.91 -29.45 -35.15
N ILE A 7 -46.81 -30.20 -35.22
CA ILE A 7 -45.59 -29.98 -34.46
C ILE A 7 -44.72 -29.05 -35.32
N LEU A 8 -44.40 -27.87 -34.81
CA LEU A 8 -43.45 -26.94 -35.43
C LEU A 8 -42.04 -27.42 -35.06
N VAL A 9 -41.38 -28.15 -35.96
CA VAL A 9 -39.95 -28.48 -35.86
C VAL A 9 -39.18 -27.35 -36.53
N LEU A 10 -38.46 -26.56 -35.74
CA LEU A 10 -37.43 -25.63 -36.22
C LEU A 10 -36.22 -26.46 -36.67
N LEU A 11 -36.15 -26.76 -37.96
CA LEU A 11 -34.95 -27.30 -38.61
C LEU A 11 -33.96 -26.15 -38.83
N PHE A 12 -32.87 -26.15 -38.07
CA PHE A 12 -31.67 -25.39 -38.41
C PHE A 12 -31.09 -25.93 -39.71
N PHE A 13 -31.28 -25.22 -40.82
CA PHE A 13 -30.51 -25.44 -42.04
C PHE A 13 -29.08 -24.92 -41.81
N VAL A 14 -28.14 -25.83 -41.60
CA VAL A 14 -26.71 -25.54 -41.73
C VAL A 14 -26.43 -25.36 -43.23
N VAL A 15 -26.55 -24.12 -43.72
CA VAL A 15 -26.01 -23.75 -45.02
C VAL A 15 -24.51 -23.60 -44.85
N HIS A 16 -23.74 -24.56 -45.36
CA HIS A 16 -22.29 -24.42 -45.54
C HIS A 16 -22.04 -23.31 -46.56
N TYR A 17 -21.82 -22.08 -46.08
CA TYR A 17 -21.16 -21.05 -46.88
C TYR A 17 -19.67 -21.43 -46.97
N ALA A 18 -19.28 -22.06 -48.07
CA ALA A 18 -17.90 -22.05 -48.52
C ALA A 18 -17.59 -20.67 -49.11
N GLY A 19 -17.54 -19.66 -48.23
CA GLY A 19 -16.99 -18.34 -48.55
C GLY A 19 -15.49 -18.37 -48.26
N ASN A 20 -14.68 -17.90 -49.20
CA ASN A 20 -13.25 -17.63 -48.98
C ASN A 20 -13.08 -16.61 -47.83
N SER A 21 -13.00 -17.06 -46.58
CA SER A 21 -12.41 -16.26 -45.51
C SER A 21 -10.90 -16.37 -45.65
N GLN A 22 -10.25 -15.37 -46.24
CA GLN A 22 -8.85 -15.12 -45.87
C GLN A 22 -8.83 -14.95 -44.36
N GLU A 23 -8.28 -15.93 -43.63
CA GLU A 23 -7.90 -15.76 -42.22
C GLU A 23 -7.06 -14.49 -42.14
N ARG A 24 -7.64 -13.38 -41.65
CA ARG A 24 -6.86 -12.18 -41.38
C ARG A 24 -6.02 -12.46 -40.14
N LYS A 25 -4.85 -13.07 -40.34
CA LYS A 25 -3.85 -13.25 -39.27
C LYS A 25 -3.21 -11.90 -38.97
N PHE A 26 -3.71 -11.21 -37.94
CA PHE A 26 -3.02 -10.07 -37.37
C PHE A 26 -1.83 -10.57 -36.55
N LYS A 27 -0.68 -9.89 -36.64
CA LYS A 27 0.49 -10.25 -35.84
C LYS A 27 0.28 -9.79 -34.40
N ILE A 28 -0.26 -10.67 -33.56
CA ILE A 28 -0.42 -10.44 -32.13
C ILE A 28 0.98 -10.39 -31.50
N ARG A 29 1.25 -9.30 -30.76
CA ARG A 29 2.51 -9.14 -30.03
C ARG A 29 2.29 -9.56 -28.58
N PRO A 30 3.27 -10.23 -27.93
CA PRO A 30 3.20 -10.46 -26.50
C PRO A 30 3.04 -9.12 -25.76
N TYR A 31 2.19 -9.13 -24.73
CA TYR A 31 1.92 -7.98 -23.89
C TYR A 31 2.26 -8.37 -22.45
N THR A 32 3.52 -8.16 -22.08
CA THR A 32 4.09 -8.47 -20.75
C THR A 32 4.74 -7.21 -20.18
N ILE A 33 5.06 -7.20 -18.88
CA ILE A 33 5.83 -6.10 -18.26
C ILE A 33 7.16 -5.90 -19.01
N GLU A 34 7.91 -6.97 -19.29
CA GLU A 34 9.24 -6.92 -19.92
C GLU A 34 9.16 -6.42 -21.36
N THR A 35 8.16 -6.88 -22.11
CA THR A 35 7.98 -6.47 -23.51
C THR A 35 7.54 -5.02 -23.62
N ASN A 36 6.66 -4.54 -22.72
CA ASN A 36 6.29 -3.13 -22.65
C ASN A 36 7.49 -2.27 -22.21
N PHE A 37 8.20 -2.66 -21.15
CA PHE A 37 9.42 -2.00 -20.70
C PHE A 37 10.42 -1.84 -21.86
N LYS A 38 10.80 -2.95 -22.51
CA LYS A 38 11.73 -2.92 -23.65
C LYS A 38 11.28 -2.01 -24.79
N ASN A 39 9.98 -2.01 -25.11
CA ASN A 39 9.45 -1.17 -26.18
C ASN A 39 9.51 0.32 -25.80
N LEU A 40 9.15 0.66 -24.56
CA LEU A 40 9.13 2.01 -24.05
C LEU A 40 10.55 2.56 -23.80
N SER A 41 11.51 1.74 -23.38
CA SER A 41 12.92 2.14 -23.19
C SER A 41 13.59 2.68 -24.46
N ASN A 42 13.03 2.42 -25.65
CA ASN A 42 13.52 3.03 -26.89
C ASN A 42 13.17 4.53 -27.00
N HIS A 43 12.23 5.01 -26.18
CA HIS A 43 11.73 6.39 -26.21
C HIS A 43 11.94 7.11 -24.87
N TYR A 44 12.12 6.37 -23.77
CA TYR A 44 12.27 6.88 -22.41
C TYR A 44 13.44 6.17 -21.72
N ASP A 45 14.54 6.87 -21.50
CA ASP A 45 15.79 6.34 -20.94
C ASP A 45 15.79 6.24 -19.40
N PHE A 46 14.86 6.93 -18.75
CA PHE A 46 14.70 6.98 -17.29
C PHE A 46 13.82 5.86 -16.70
N LEU A 47 13.30 4.94 -17.52
CA LEU A 47 12.35 3.93 -17.04
C LEU A 47 13.03 2.86 -16.19
N GLU A 48 12.31 2.43 -15.16
CA GLU A 48 12.64 1.23 -14.38
C GLU A 48 11.50 0.21 -14.46
N ILE A 49 11.86 -1.07 -14.47
CA ILE A 49 10.89 -2.17 -14.51
C ILE A 49 10.32 -2.40 -13.11
N ILE A 50 8.99 -2.53 -13.01
CA ILE A 50 8.35 -2.95 -11.77
C ILE A 50 8.61 -4.43 -11.53
N LYS A 51 8.71 -4.83 -10.27
CA LYS A 51 8.97 -6.22 -9.87
C LYS A 51 8.27 -6.53 -8.56
N LEU A 52 7.94 -7.81 -8.35
CA LEU A 52 7.48 -8.28 -7.05
C LEU A 52 8.54 -7.99 -6.00
N ASP A 53 8.10 -7.50 -4.84
CA ASP A 53 8.96 -7.21 -3.71
C ASP A 53 8.94 -8.39 -2.73
N SER A 54 10.08 -9.07 -2.61
CA SER A 54 10.24 -10.20 -1.69
C SER A 54 10.21 -9.80 -0.21
N SER A 55 10.30 -8.50 0.11
CA SER A 55 10.20 -8.00 1.48
C SER A 55 8.75 -7.87 1.97
N LEU A 56 7.77 -7.82 1.07
CA LEU A 56 6.36 -7.74 1.43
C LEU A 56 5.86 -9.07 1.98
N VAL A 57 5.31 -9.05 3.19
CA VAL A 57 4.81 -10.24 3.89
C VAL A 57 3.32 -10.44 3.60
N VAL A 58 3.01 -11.17 2.54
CA VAL A 58 1.63 -11.52 2.13
C VAL A 58 1.47 -13.04 1.94
N ASN A 59 0.23 -13.53 1.98
CA ASN A 59 -0.10 -14.88 1.55
C ASN A 59 -0.28 -14.91 0.03
N GLU A 60 0.14 -16.00 -0.61
CA GLU A 60 0.03 -16.18 -2.05
C GLU A 60 -0.55 -17.55 -2.42
N LEU A 61 -1.47 -17.56 -3.38
CA LEU A 61 -1.89 -18.75 -4.12
C LEU A 61 -1.57 -18.52 -5.59
N LYS A 62 -0.86 -19.46 -6.21
CA LYS A 62 -0.41 -19.35 -7.60
C LYS A 62 -1.06 -20.41 -8.47
N ASP A 63 -1.38 -20.02 -9.71
CA ASP A 63 -1.89 -20.89 -10.77
C ASP A 63 -3.12 -21.72 -10.38
N VAL A 64 -4.00 -21.15 -9.55
CA VAL A 64 -5.22 -21.81 -9.11
C VAL A 64 -6.20 -21.86 -10.28
N ILE A 65 -6.58 -23.07 -10.68
CA ILE A 65 -7.60 -23.27 -11.71
C ILE A 65 -8.96 -22.85 -11.14
N TYR A 66 -9.56 -21.81 -11.71
CA TYR A 66 -10.88 -21.33 -11.29
C TYR A 66 -11.99 -21.78 -12.25
N LYS A 67 -11.66 -22.02 -13.52
CA LYS A 67 -12.60 -22.49 -14.55
C LYS A 67 -11.90 -23.42 -15.53
N LYS A 68 -12.57 -24.51 -15.90
CA LYS A 68 -12.17 -25.37 -17.01
C LYS A 68 -13.07 -25.09 -18.20
N THR A 69 -12.47 -24.80 -19.35
CA THR A 69 -13.18 -24.60 -20.62
C THR A 69 -12.98 -25.84 -21.50
N GLU A 70 -13.57 -25.84 -22.70
CA GLU A 70 -13.32 -26.93 -23.67
C GLU A 70 -11.88 -26.92 -24.20
N THR A 71 -11.22 -25.77 -24.14
CA THR A 71 -9.94 -25.48 -24.80
C THR A 71 -8.79 -25.21 -23.83
N SER A 72 -9.08 -24.78 -22.61
CA SER A 72 -8.08 -24.32 -21.64
C SER A 72 -8.53 -24.47 -20.18
N ASP A 73 -7.55 -24.59 -19.28
CA ASP A 73 -7.76 -24.38 -17.83
C ASP A 73 -7.43 -22.92 -17.53
N LEU A 74 -8.44 -22.12 -17.16
CA LEU A 74 -8.25 -20.74 -16.75
C LEU A 74 -7.81 -20.68 -15.30
N LYS A 75 -6.75 -19.90 -15.06
CA LYS A 75 -6.02 -19.84 -13.80
C LYS A 75 -6.03 -18.44 -13.23
N LEU A 76 -5.86 -18.34 -11.92
CA LEU A 76 -5.66 -17.07 -11.24
C LEU A 76 -4.53 -17.18 -10.22
N ASP A 77 -3.95 -16.04 -9.90
CA ASP A 77 -3.17 -15.87 -8.68
C ASP A 77 -3.97 -15.05 -7.68
N ALA A 78 -3.77 -15.31 -6.39
CA ALA A 78 -4.36 -14.54 -5.31
C ALA A 78 -3.27 -14.11 -4.32
N PHE A 79 -3.25 -12.83 -3.98
CA PHE A 79 -2.41 -12.23 -2.95
C PHE A 79 -3.34 -11.67 -1.88
N PHE A 80 -3.07 -11.94 -0.61
CA PHE A 80 -3.94 -11.47 0.47
C PHE A 80 -3.17 -11.31 1.78
N PRO A 81 -3.66 -10.48 2.72
CA PRO A 81 -2.92 -10.15 3.92
C PRO A 81 -2.64 -11.39 4.77
N LYS A 82 -1.46 -11.41 5.40
CA LYS A 82 -1.14 -12.41 6.41
C LYS A 82 -1.76 -11.99 7.74
N VAL A 83 -2.99 -12.45 7.99
CA VAL A 83 -3.77 -12.05 9.17
C VAL A 83 -3.54 -13.02 10.33
N GLU A 84 -3.29 -12.50 11.53
CA GLU A 84 -3.30 -13.27 12.79
C GLU A 84 -4.71 -13.35 13.42
N ASN A 85 -5.66 -12.56 12.92
CA ASN A 85 -7.04 -12.44 13.42
C ASN A 85 -8.05 -12.77 12.32
N ASP A 86 -9.29 -13.13 12.69
CA ASP A 86 -10.41 -13.44 11.76
C ASP A 86 -10.96 -12.20 11.00
N ALA A 87 -10.17 -11.14 10.83
CA ALA A 87 -10.60 -9.92 10.15
C ALA A 87 -10.80 -10.15 8.65
N LYS A 88 -11.93 -9.65 8.11
CA LYS A 88 -12.24 -9.73 6.67
C LYS A 88 -11.78 -8.46 5.94
N HIS A 89 -11.24 -8.65 4.75
CA HIS A 89 -10.59 -7.62 3.93
C HIS A 89 -11.37 -7.37 2.64
N PRO A 90 -11.45 -6.12 2.16
CA PRO A 90 -12.00 -5.82 0.85
C PRO A 90 -11.20 -6.52 -0.26
N GLY A 91 -11.87 -6.86 -1.36
CA GLY A 91 -11.27 -7.58 -2.50
C GLY A 91 -11.11 -6.73 -3.74
N VAL A 92 -10.15 -7.10 -4.59
CA VAL A 92 -9.95 -6.50 -5.91
C VAL A 92 -9.69 -7.62 -6.93
N ILE A 93 -10.47 -7.65 -8.02
CA ILE A 93 -10.15 -8.45 -9.20
C ILE A 93 -9.37 -7.58 -10.19
N LEU A 94 -8.17 -8.01 -10.57
CA LEU A 94 -7.22 -7.27 -11.41
C LEU A 94 -7.13 -7.90 -12.79
N ILE A 95 -7.69 -7.24 -13.80
CA ILE A 95 -7.90 -7.78 -15.14
C ILE A 95 -6.84 -7.21 -16.09
N HIS A 96 -6.01 -8.12 -16.62
CA HIS A 96 -4.89 -7.72 -17.47
C HIS A 96 -5.35 -7.17 -18.84
N GLY A 97 -4.57 -6.21 -19.35
CA GLY A 97 -4.71 -5.68 -20.70
C GLY A 97 -4.11 -6.59 -21.77
N GLY A 98 -3.85 -6.03 -22.95
CA GLY A 98 -3.30 -6.75 -24.11
C GLY A 98 -4.20 -6.77 -25.34
N GLY A 99 -5.14 -5.83 -25.44
CA GLY A 99 -6.00 -5.66 -26.62
C GLY A 99 -6.88 -6.88 -26.90
N TRP A 100 -7.36 -7.56 -25.85
CA TRP A 100 -8.21 -8.76 -25.89
C TRP A 100 -7.62 -10.01 -26.57
N PHE A 101 -6.46 -9.91 -27.22
CA PHE A 101 -5.80 -11.00 -27.95
C PHE A 101 -4.46 -11.44 -27.34
N SER A 102 -3.95 -10.68 -26.37
CA SER A 102 -2.66 -10.91 -25.71
C SER A 102 -2.77 -10.55 -24.23
N GLY A 103 -1.67 -10.65 -23.51
CA GLY A 103 -1.60 -10.34 -22.09
C GLY A 103 -1.67 -11.58 -21.21
N GLU A 104 -1.28 -11.41 -19.96
CA GLU A 104 -1.19 -12.47 -18.96
C GLU A 104 -1.50 -11.92 -17.56
N LYS A 105 -1.91 -12.81 -16.66
CA LYS A 105 -2.38 -12.46 -15.30
C LYS A 105 -1.27 -11.85 -14.44
N GLU A 106 -0.02 -12.17 -14.74
CA GLU A 106 1.18 -11.71 -14.06
C GLU A 106 1.43 -10.20 -14.25
N ASN A 107 0.87 -9.60 -15.30
CA ASN A 107 1.04 -8.17 -15.59
C ASN A 107 0.55 -7.25 -14.46
N LEU A 108 -0.40 -7.71 -13.64
CA LEU A 108 -0.92 -6.98 -12.48
C LEU A 108 -0.48 -7.61 -11.15
N GLY A 109 0.47 -8.54 -11.18
CA GLY A 109 0.97 -9.24 -9.99
C GLY A 109 1.66 -8.30 -8.99
N VAL A 110 2.43 -7.33 -9.45
CA VAL A 110 3.08 -6.32 -8.59
C VAL A 110 2.04 -5.49 -7.84
N MET A 111 1.07 -4.94 -8.58
CA MET A 111 -0.05 -4.19 -8.00
C MET A 111 -0.89 -5.05 -7.05
N ALA A 112 -1.12 -6.32 -7.39
CA ALA A 112 -1.85 -7.24 -6.52
C ALA A 112 -1.09 -7.52 -5.21
N GLN A 113 0.23 -7.69 -5.26
CA GLN A 113 1.06 -7.89 -4.07
C GLN A 113 1.07 -6.64 -3.18
N GLU A 114 1.20 -5.46 -3.76
CA GLU A 114 1.16 -4.20 -3.01
C GLU A 114 -0.24 -3.91 -2.43
N LEU A 115 -1.32 -4.17 -3.17
CA LEU A 115 -2.68 -4.09 -2.61
C LEU A 115 -2.87 -5.07 -1.44
N ALA A 116 -2.30 -6.27 -1.54
CA ALA A 116 -2.35 -7.25 -0.45
C ALA A 116 -1.53 -6.81 0.79
N ALA A 117 -0.38 -6.18 0.59
CA ALA A 117 0.35 -5.54 1.68
C ALA A 117 -0.47 -4.41 2.33
N ASN A 118 -1.34 -3.76 1.55
CA ASN A 118 -2.22 -2.68 1.97
C ASN A 118 -3.62 -3.15 2.41
N GLY A 119 -3.76 -4.43 2.79
CA GLY A 119 -4.98 -4.92 3.43
C GLY A 119 -6.11 -5.34 2.48
N TYR A 120 -5.82 -5.61 1.21
CA TYR A 120 -6.80 -6.11 0.23
C TYR A 120 -6.58 -7.58 -0.15
N VAL A 121 -7.65 -8.29 -0.49
CA VAL A 121 -7.56 -9.57 -1.20
C VAL A 121 -7.50 -9.29 -2.70
N ALA A 122 -6.32 -9.38 -3.30
CA ALA A 122 -6.09 -9.06 -4.70
C ALA A 122 -5.97 -10.34 -5.55
N VAL A 123 -6.78 -10.44 -6.61
CA VAL A 123 -6.85 -11.64 -7.47
C VAL A 123 -6.61 -11.28 -8.93
N THR A 124 -5.64 -11.92 -9.58
CA THR A 124 -5.31 -11.72 -11.00
C THR A 124 -5.71 -12.96 -11.82
N PRO A 125 -6.85 -12.95 -12.52
CA PRO A 125 -7.26 -14.07 -13.37
C PRO A 125 -6.74 -13.96 -14.80
N SER A 126 -6.45 -15.10 -15.42
CA SER A 126 -6.47 -15.24 -16.87
C SER A 126 -7.91 -15.36 -17.37
N TYR A 127 -8.16 -14.99 -18.62
CA TYR A 127 -9.44 -15.18 -19.30
C TYR A 127 -9.19 -15.59 -20.75
N ARG A 128 -10.19 -16.16 -21.44
CA ARG A 128 -10.01 -16.55 -22.84
C ARG A 128 -9.78 -15.32 -23.73
N LEU A 129 -8.70 -15.36 -24.50
CA LEU A 129 -8.31 -14.31 -25.44
C LEU A 129 -8.93 -14.56 -26.83
N GLY A 130 -8.94 -13.55 -27.69
CA GLY A 130 -9.64 -13.54 -28.97
C GLY A 130 -9.25 -14.62 -29.97
N GLU A 131 -8.07 -15.24 -29.86
CA GLU A 131 -7.72 -16.42 -30.69
C GLU A 131 -8.43 -17.69 -30.23
N GLU A 132 -8.76 -17.78 -28.94
CA GLU A 132 -9.46 -18.92 -28.34
C GLU A 132 -10.98 -18.72 -28.35
N ALA A 133 -11.46 -17.52 -27.98
CA ALA A 133 -12.87 -17.20 -27.96
C ALA A 133 -13.13 -15.70 -28.18
N ILE A 134 -14.14 -15.39 -29.01
CA ILE A 134 -14.62 -14.03 -29.24
C ILE A 134 -15.48 -13.54 -28.07
N TYR A 135 -15.80 -12.25 -28.05
CA TYR A 135 -16.77 -11.66 -27.14
C TYR A 135 -18.12 -12.45 -27.17
N PRO A 136 -18.80 -12.69 -26.03
CA PRO A 136 -18.53 -12.20 -24.66
C PRO A 136 -17.75 -13.17 -23.76
N ALA A 137 -17.03 -14.15 -24.30
CA ALA A 137 -16.43 -15.24 -23.52
C ALA A 137 -15.57 -14.76 -22.33
N GLY A 138 -14.70 -13.77 -22.55
CA GLY A 138 -13.86 -13.19 -21.49
C GLY A 138 -14.67 -12.53 -20.36
N VAL A 139 -15.81 -11.89 -20.66
CA VAL A 139 -16.68 -11.30 -19.63
C VAL A 139 -17.26 -12.38 -18.72
N LEU A 140 -17.72 -13.50 -19.31
CA LEU A 140 -18.26 -14.64 -18.56
C LEU A 140 -17.18 -15.32 -17.71
N ASP A 141 -15.97 -15.46 -18.24
CA ASP A 141 -14.83 -16.03 -17.51
C ASP A 141 -14.47 -15.17 -16.30
N LEU A 142 -14.45 -13.85 -16.44
CA LEU A 142 -14.17 -12.93 -15.34
C LEU A 142 -15.28 -12.91 -14.29
N LYS A 143 -16.55 -13.05 -14.70
CA LYS A 143 -17.67 -13.26 -13.77
C LYS A 143 -17.50 -14.54 -12.96
N ASP A 144 -17.03 -15.63 -13.56
CA ASP A 144 -16.67 -16.86 -12.83
C ASP A 144 -15.50 -16.68 -11.88
N ALA A 145 -14.50 -15.86 -12.22
CA ALA A 145 -13.43 -15.50 -11.29
C ALA A 145 -13.95 -14.74 -10.06
N ILE A 146 -14.90 -13.80 -10.23
CA ILE A 146 -15.56 -13.10 -9.11
C ILE A 146 -16.32 -14.09 -8.22
N ARG A 147 -17.05 -15.04 -8.83
CA ARG A 147 -17.74 -16.10 -8.06
C ARG A 147 -16.76 -17.00 -7.33
N TRP A 148 -15.62 -17.31 -7.94
CA TRP A 148 -14.55 -18.05 -7.29
C TRP A 148 -14.05 -17.29 -6.06
N MET A 149 -13.83 -15.98 -6.13
CA MET A 149 -13.45 -15.16 -4.96
C MET A 149 -14.47 -15.31 -3.83
N ARG A 150 -15.76 -15.09 -4.12
CA ARG A 150 -16.84 -15.21 -3.12
C ARG A 150 -16.97 -16.62 -2.54
N LYS A 151 -16.79 -17.65 -3.37
CA LYS A 151 -16.81 -19.05 -2.94
C LYS A 151 -15.68 -19.37 -1.97
N ASN A 152 -14.51 -18.74 -2.15
CA ASN A 152 -13.31 -18.96 -1.35
C ASN A 152 -13.06 -17.87 -0.30
N ALA A 153 -14.09 -17.09 0.05
CA ALA A 153 -13.97 -15.96 0.98
C ALA A 153 -13.42 -16.36 2.36
N GLU A 154 -13.73 -17.57 2.87
CA GLU A 154 -13.14 -18.03 4.13
C GLU A 154 -11.64 -18.28 4.02
N LEU A 155 -11.18 -18.89 2.93
CA LEU A 155 -9.75 -19.13 2.68
C LEU A 155 -8.96 -17.82 2.56
N LEU A 156 -9.56 -16.82 1.90
CA LEU A 156 -8.89 -15.57 1.56
C LEU A 156 -9.05 -14.49 2.64
N ASN A 157 -9.84 -14.72 3.68
CA ASN A 157 -10.37 -13.66 4.56
C ASN A 157 -11.08 -12.54 3.76
N LEU A 158 -11.83 -12.99 2.75
CA LEU A 158 -12.82 -12.33 1.90
C LEU A 158 -13.93 -11.55 2.60
N ASP A 159 -14.00 -10.22 2.53
CA ASP A 159 -15.29 -9.53 2.63
C ASP A 159 -16.05 -9.56 1.29
N VAL A 160 -17.06 -10.42 1.21
CA VAL A 160 -17.83 -10.67 -0.01
C VAL A 160 -18.71 -9.50 -0.45
N ASN A 161 -18.93 -8.52 0.43
CA ASN A 161 -19.75 -7.34 0.17
C ASN A 161 -18.92 -6.13 -0.28
N ARG A 162 -17.59 -6.25 -0.34
CA ARG A 162 -16.68 -5.14 -0.65
C ARG A 162 -15.65 -5.60 -1.67
N ILE A 163 -16.06 -5.72 -2.93
CA ILE A 163 -15.18 -6.17 -4.03
C ILE A 163 -15.11 -5.11 -5.12
N ALA A 164 -13.91 -4.68 -5.49
CA ALA A 164 -13.66 -3.82 -6.65
C ALA A 164 -13.25 -4.64 -7.89
N SER A 165 -13.51 -4.09 -9.08
CA SER A 165 -12.90 -4.53 -10.33
C SER A 165 -11.92 -3.48 -10.84
N LEU A 166 -10.71 -3.90 -11.18
CA LEU A 166 -9.64 -3.05 -11.70
C LEU A 166 -9.10 -3.65 -12.99
N GLY A 167 -8.77 -2.83 -13.97
CA GLY A 167 -8.03 -3.30 -15.14
C GLY A 167 -7.25 -2.21 -15.84
N GLY A 168 -6.37 -2.63 -16.76
CA GLY A 168 -5.63 -1.74 -17.67
C GLY A 168 -5.99 -1.98 -19.14
N SER A 169 -6.19 -0.93 -19.94
CA SER A 169 -6.49 -1.03 -21.38
C SER A 169 -7.73 -1.89 -21.67
N ALA A 170 -7.61 -2.93 -22.50
CA ALA A 170 -8.66 -3.93 -22.72
C ALA A 170 -9.20 -4.53 -21.41
N GLY A 171 -8.32 -4.74 -20.42
CA GLY A 171 -8.72 -5.22 -19.10
C GLY A 171 -9.54 -4.19 -18.32
N ALA A 172 -9.27 -2.89 -18.50
CA ALA A 172 -10.07 -1.82 -17.90
C ALA A 172 -11.49 -1.79 -18.51
N GLN A 173 -11.61 -1.96 -19.83
CA GLN A 173 -12.92 -2.10 -20.48
C GLN A 173 -13.69 -3.31 -19.93
N LEU A 174 -13.03 -4.47 -19.80
CA LEU A 174 -13.64 -5.68 -19.22
C LEU A 174 -14.01 -5.49 -17.75
N ALA A 175 -13.16 -4.83 -16.95
CA ALA A 175 -13.42 -4.51 -15.55
C ALA A 175 -14.68 -3.64 -15.40
N MET A 176 -14.80 -2.60 -16.24
CA MET A 176 -16.02 -1.80 -16.28
C MET A 176 -17.22 -2.65 -16.69
N GLN A 177 -17.09 -3.47 -17.74
CA GLN A 177 -18.19 -4.29 -18.24
C GLN A 177 -18.73 -5.21 -17.14
N VAL A 178 -17.88 -5.92 -16.41
CA VAL A 178 -18.33 -6.79 -15.30
C VAL A 178 -18.92 -5.96 -14.16
N GLY A 179 -18.37 -4.78 -13.87
CA GLY A 179 -18.80 -3.91 -12.78
C GLY A 179 -20.17 -3.30 -12.96
N VAL A 180 -20.54 -2.92 -14.20
CA VAL A 180 -21.84 -2.30 -14.51
C VAL A 180 -22.93 -3.30 -14.90
N THR A 181 -22.61 -4.59 -15.00
CA THR A 181 -23.56 -5.62 -15.45
C THR A 181 -23.77 -6.77 -14.45
N PRO A 182 -23.85 -6.53 -13.13
CA PRO A 182 -23.85 -7.61 -12.14
C PRO A 182 -25.04 -8.57 -12.29
N ASP A 183 -26.21 -8.04 -12.68
CA ASP A 183 -27.47 -8.77 -12.85
C ASP A 183 -27.96 -8.80 -14.32
N SER A 184 -27.04 -8.60 -15.28
CA SER A 184 -27.42 -8.49 -16.69
C SER A 184 -28.00 -9.79 -17.25
N GLU A 185 -29.17 -9.67 -17.90
CA GLU A 185 -29.80 -10.77 -18.65
C GLU A 185 -28.97 -11.22 -19.86
N VAL A 186 -28.05 -10.37 -20.34
CA VAL A 186 -27.13 -10.68 -21.44
C VAL A 186 -26.03 -11.65 -20.98
N TYR A 187 -25.51 -11.44 -19.79
CA TYR A 187 -24.47 -12.28 -19.19
C TYR A 187 -25.06 -13.26 -18.17
N ASN A 188 -26.30 -13.68 -18.41
CA ASN A 188 -27.10 -14.41 -17.46
C ASN A 188 -26.67 -15.87 -17.41
N GLU A 189 -26.35 -16.35 -16.22
CA GLU A 189 -26.02 -17.75 -15.97
C GLU A 189 -27.06 -18.31 -14.99
N LYS A 190 -27.73 -19.39 -15.40
CA LYS A 190 -28.87 -19.94 -14.66
C LYS A 190 -28.40 -20.56 -13.34
N ASN A 191 -29.03 -20.16 -12.23
CA ASN A 191 -28.90 -20.76 -10.90
C ASN A 191 -27.53 -20.64 -10.22
N GLU A 192 -26.82 -19.53 -10.43
CA GLU A 192 -25.54 -19.30 -9.75
C GLU A 192 -25.71 -18.90 -8.28
N LYS A 193 -24.94 -19.56 -7.39
CA LYS A 193 -25.02 -19.36 -5.93
C LYS A 193 -24.39 -18.05 -5.47
N TYR A 194 -23.36 -17.59 -6.19
CA TYR A 194 -22.55 -16.44 -5.80
C TYR A 194 -22.81 -15.29 -6.76
N SER A 195 -23.02 -14.09 -6.21
CA SER A 195 -23.23 -12.86 -6.98
C SER A 195 -21.99 -12.48 -7.80
N THR A 196 -22.16 -11.65 -8.83
CA THR A 196 -21.06 -10.97 -9.54
C THR A 196 -21.01 -9.46 -9.29
N ALA A 197 -21.79 -8.96 -8.33
CA ALA A 197 -21.79 -7.55 -7.93
C ALA A 197 -20.40 -7.03 -7.56
N ILE A 198 -20.13 -5.79 -7.94
CA ILE A 198 -18.90 -5.05 -7.65
C ILE A 198 -19.29 -3.74 -6.97
N GLN A 199 -18.47 -3.26 -6.05
CA GLN A 199 -18.72 -2.08 -5.22
C GLN A 199 -17.84 -0.88 -5.59
N ALA A 200 -16.80 -1.07 -6.40
CA ALA A 200 -15.99 0.02 -6.95
C ALA A 200 -15.30 -0.42 -8.26
N ILE A 201 -15.06 0.53 -9.17
CA ILE A 201 -14.44 0.25 -10.47
C ILE A 201 -13.21 1.13 -10.65
N VAL A 202 -12.08 0.53 -11.04
CA VAL A 202 -10.85 1.25 -11.40
C VAL A 202 -10.53 0.98 -12.87
N ASN A 203 -10.62 2.03 -13.69
CA ASN A 203 -10.26 2.01 -15.10
C ASN A 203 -8.89 2.68 -15.30
N ILE A 204 -7.90 1.90 -15.72
CA ILE A 204 -6.59 2.41 -16.13
C ILE A 204 -6.52 2.42 -17.66
N ASP A 205 -6.72 3.58 -18.25
CA ASP A 205 -6.57 3.84 -19.70
C ASP A 205 -7.40 2.91 -20.62
N GLY A 206 -8.63 2.59 -20.24
CA GLY A 206 -9.56 1.79 -21.04
C GLY A 206 -10.74 2.59 -21.58
N ILE A 207 -11.16 2.26 -22.80
CA ILE A 207 -12.38 2.81 -23.38
C ILE A 207 -13.63 2.32 -22.66
N THR A 208 -14.66 3.17 -22.61
CA THR A 208 -15.94 2.89 -21.93
C THR A 208 -17.07 2.58 -22.91
N SER A 209 -16.84 2.79 -24.20
CA SER A 209 -17.81 2.56 -25.26
C SER A 209 -17.09 2.22 -26.56
N PHE A 210 -17.64 1.28 -27.32
CA PHE A 210 -17.20 0.93 -28.68
C PHE A 210 -18.03 1.63 -29.77
N VAL A 211 -19.14 2.26 -29.38
CA VAL A 211 -20.07 2.95 -30.29
C VAL A 211 -19.96 4.48 -30.21
N HIS A 212 -19.15 5.00 -29.26
CA HIS A 212 -18.88 6.43 -29.14
C HIS A 212 -18.13 6.97 -30.38
N PRO A 213 -18.37 8.24 -30.80
CA PRO A 213 -17.70 8.83 -31.96
C PRO A 213 -16.16 8.89 -31.86
N GLU A 214 -15.62 8.90 -30.65
CA GLU A 214 -14.17 8.96 -30.39
C GLU A 214 -13.45 7.62 -30.57
N VAL A 215 -14.19 6.54 -30.77
CA VAL A 215 -13.62 5.19 -30.89
C VAL A 215 -12.94 5.01 -32.24
N GLU A 216 -11.67 4.64 -32.21
CA GLU A 216 -10.97 4.11 -33.37
C GLU A 216 -11.41 2.66 -33.63
N LYS A 217 -12.35 2.48 -34.56
CA LYS A 217 -12.76 1.15 -35.03
C LYS A 217 -11.67 0.54 -35.91
N GLY A 218 -11.54 -0.78 -35.88
CA GLY A 218 -10.56 -1.44 -36.71
C GLY A 218 -10.52 -2.95 -36.60
N PRO A 219 -9.61 -3.59 -37.35
CA PRO A 219 -9.69 -5.02 -37.60
C PRO A 219 -9.51 -5.92 -36.37
N ILE A 220 -8.87 -5.42 -35.30
CA ILE A 220 -8.75 -6.14 -34.03
C ILE A 220 -10.12 -6.24 -33.36
N LEU A 221 -10.87 -5.14 -33.31
CA LEU A 221 -12.22 -5.14 -32.72
C LEU A 221 -13.19 -5.96 -33.59
N ASP A 222 -13.10 -5.85 -34.92
CA ASP A 222 -13.89 -6.68 -35.84
C ASP A 222 -13.66 -8.17 -35.57
N ALA A 223 -12.40 -8.57 -35.36
CA ALA A 223 -12.04 -9.96 -35.06
C ALA A 223 -12.53 -10.39 -33.66
N TRP A 224 -12.42 -9.53 -32.65
CA TRP A 224 -12.85 -9.85 -31.30
C TRP A 224 -14.37 -9.96 -31.15
N PHE A 225 -15.13 -9.18 -31.92
CA PHE A 225 -16.60 -9.27 -31.95
C PHE A 225 -17.13 -10.31 -32.95
N GLY A 226 -16.29 -10.79 -33.87
CA GLY A 226 -16.71 -11.70 -34.94
C GLY A 226 -17.47 -11.02 -36.09
N GLY A 227 -17.35 -9.70 -36.21
CA GLY A 227 -18.00 -8.91 -37.25
C GLY A 227 -17.73 -7.41 -37.10
N THR A 228 -17.89 -6.67 -38.20
CA THR A 228 -17.73 -5.21 -38.20
C THR A 228 -18.91 -4.51 -37.50
N TYR A 229 -18.71 -3.26 -37.09
CA TYR A 229 -19.78 -2.47 -36.49
C TYR A 229 -21.05 -2.38 -37.36
N ASP A 230 -20.90 -2.24 -38.67
CA ASP A 230 -22.04 -2.14 -39.59
C ASP A 230 -22.83 -3.46 -39.71
N GLU A 231 -22.17 -4.60 -39.45
CA GLU A 231 -22.77 -5.93 -39.49
C GLU A 231 -23.45 -6.31 -38.18
N ILE A 232 -22.84 -5.95 -37.04
CA ILE A 232 -23.25 -6.43 -35.70
C ILE A 232 -23.25 -5.31 -34.64
N SER A 233 -23.79 -4.14 -35.00
CA SER A 233 -23.81 -2.95 -34.12
C SER A 233 -24.42 -3.18 -32.72
N GLU A 234 -25.37 -4.11 -32.59
CA GLU A 234 -25.97 -4.48 -31.29
C GLU A 234 -24.94 -5.13 -30.35
N VAL A 235 -24.06 -6.00 -30.87
CA VAL A 235 -22.97 -6.63 -30.09
C VAL A 235 -21.94 -5.59 -29.63
N TRP A 236 -21.61 -4.63 -30.49
CA TRP A 236 -20.71 -3.53 -30.16
C TRP A 236 -21.29 -2.61 -29.07
N ARG A 237 -22.61 -2.36 -29.12
CA ARG A 237 -23.34 -1.61 -28.09
C ARG A 237 -23.40 -2.40 -26.78
N GLU A 238 -23.71 -3.69 -26.85
CA GLU A 238 -23.75 -4.59 -25.69
C GLU A 238 -22.41 -4.67 -24.97
N ALA A 239 -21.30 -4.63 -25.71
CA ALA A 239 -19.97 -4.64 -25.14
C ALA A 239 -19.52 -3.28 -24.57
N SER A 240 -20.35 -2.22 -24.66
CA SER A 240 -20.00 -0.87 -24.23
C SER A 240 -20.49 -0.61 -22.80
N PRO A 241 -19.60 -0.55 -21.78
CA PRO A 241 -20.01 -0.30 -20.39
C PRO A 241 -20.87 0.95 -20.20
N LEU A 242 -20.62 2.00 -21.00
CA LEU A 242 -21.36 3.26 -20.99
C LEU A 242 -22.89 3.07 -21.16
N GLU A 243 -23.33 2.04 -21.87
CA GLU A 243 -24.75 1.78 -22.14
C GLU A 243 -25.50 1.24 -20.91
N TYR A 244 -24.77 0.83 -19.86
CA TYR A 244 -25.32 0.24 -18.64
C TYR A 244 -25.22 1.19 -17.43
N VAL A 245 -24.77 2.43 -17.62
CA VAL A 245 -24.61 3.38 -16.52
C VAL A 245 -25.97 3.89 -16.04
N ASP A 246 -26.27 3.61 -14.79
CA ASP A 246 -27.49 4.00 -14.09
C ASP A 246 -27.22 4.41 -12.64
N SER A 247 -28.28 4.68 -11.87
CA SER A 247 -28.18 5.09 -10.46
C SER A 247 -27.62 4.03 -9.50
N THR A 248 -27.43 2.80 -9.96
CA THR A 248 -26.85 1.69 -9.18
C THR A 248 -25.40 1.40 -9.56
N THR A 249 -24.85 2.15 -10.53
CA THR A 249 -23.46 2.00 -10.96
C THR A 249 -22.50 2.25 -9.79
N PRO A 250 -21.45 1.41 -9.61
CA PRO A 250 -20.49 1.63 -8.54
C PRO A 250 -19.67 2.92 -8.73
N PRO A 251 -19.16 3.51 -7.63
CA PRO A 251 -18.11 4.53 -7.71
C PRO A 251 -17.00 4.11 -8.68
N THR A 252 -16.49 5.06 -9.47
CA THR A 252 -15.54 4.77 -10.55
C THR A 252 -14.36 5.74 -10.56
N LEU A 253 -13.15 5.19 -10.62
CA LEU A 253 -11.90 5.91 -10.83
C LEU A 253 -11.41 5.73 -12.26
N PHE A 254 -11.00 6.83 -12.90
CA PHE A 254 -10.31 6.83 -14.19
C PHE A 254 -8.88 7.36 -14.02
N ILE A 255 -7.88 6.52 -14.33
CA ILE A 255 -6.47 6.94 -14.44
C ILE A 255 -6.08 6.86 -15.92
N ASN A 256 -5.70 8.00 -16.48
CA ASN A 256 -5.60 8.17 -17.92
C ASN A 256 -4.17 8.52 -18.34
N SER A 257 -3.78 8.01 -19.51
CA SER A 257 -2.56 8.42 -20.17
C SER A 257 -2.73 9.79 -20.84
N ALA A 258 -1.65 10.31 -21.40
CA ALA A 258 -1.69 11.50 -22.24
C ALA A 258 -2.27 11.25 -23.65
N GLN A 259 -2.77 10.04 -23.96
CA GLN A 259 -3.25 9.66 -25.30
C GLN A 259 -4.79 9.63 -25.38
N PRO A 260 -5.44 10.64 -25.99
CA PRO A 260 -6.90 10.78 -25.98
C PRO A 260 -7.69 9.60 -26.55
N ARG A 261 -7.10 8.84 -27.48
CA ARG A 261 -7.76 7.70 -28.14
C ARG A 261 -8.20 6.58 -27.20
N TYR A 262 -7.64 6.51 -25.98
CA TYR A 262 -8.02 5.51 -24.98
C TYR A 262 -9.15 5.98 -24.04
N HIS A 263 -9.61 7.23 -24.18
CA HIS A 263 -10.62 7.81 -23.30
C HIS A 263 -12.03 7.76 -23.90
N ALA A 264 -12.23 7.01 -24.99
CA ALA A 264 -13.47 7.05 -25.74
C ALA A 264 -14.69 6.76 -24.84
N GLY A 265 -15.62 7.73 -24.79
CA GLY A 265 -16.84 7.67 -23.98
C GLY A 265 -16.66 7.97 -22.50
N ARG A 266 -15.43 8.14 -22.00
CA ARG A 266 -15.13 8.39 -20.57
C ARG A 266 -15.87 9.62 -20.05
N ASP A 267 -15.79 10.73 -20.77
CA ASP A 267 -16.40 11.98 -20.32
C ASP A 267 -17.94 11.88 -20.29
N SER A 268 -18.52 11.11 -21.22
CA SER A 268 -19.95 10.77 -21.21
C SER A 268 -20.30 9.87 -20.02
N TYR A 269 -19.43 8.93 -19.66
CA TYR A 269 -19.60 8.07 -18.49
C TYR A 269 -19.58 8.89 -17.20
N VAL A 270 -18.57 9.75 -17.03
CA VAL A 270 -18.42 10.66 -15.88
C VAL A 270 -19.63 11.58 -15.76
N ALA A 271 -20.10 12.17 -16.86
CA ALA A 271 -21.30 13.00 -16.86
C ALA A 271 -22.56 12.26 -16.39
N LEU A 272 -22.67 10.96 -16.66
CA LEU A 272 -23.75 10.13 -16.13
C LEU A 272 -23.58 9.84 -14.63
N LEU A 273 -22.37 9.55 -14.16
CA LEU A 273 -22.10 9.38 -12.73
C LEU A 273 -22.44 10.65 -11.94
N ASP A 274 -22.00 11.81 -12.44
CA ASP A 274 -22.30 13.12 -11.84
C ASP A 274 -23.80 13.39 -11.80
N LYS A 275 -24.53 13.06 -12.88
CA LYS A 275 -25.99 13.17 -12.95
C LYS A 275 -26.68 12.32 -11.87
N TYR A 276 -26.13 11.14 -11.55
CA TYR A 276 -26.68 10.26 -10.52
C TYR A 276 -26.12 10.53 -9.12
N GLY A 277 -25.18 11.46 -8.96
CA GLY A 277 -24.52 11.75 -7.69
C GLY A 277 -23.60 10.62 -7.21
N ILE A 278 -23.05 9.83 -8.14
CA ILE A 278 -22.15 8.71 -7.85
C ILE A 278 -20.72 9.24 -7.78
N TYR A 279 -20.02 8.88 -6.70
CA TYR A 279 -18.63 9.28 -6.48
C TYR A 279 -17.72 8.82 -7.61
N ASN A 280 -16.91 9.73 -8.15
CA ASN A 280 -15.97 9.42 -9.21
C ASN A 280 -14.73 10.32 -9.15
N GLU A 281 -13.62 9.79 -9.66
CA GLU A 281 -12.34 10.49 -9.75
C GLU A 281 -11.76 10.36 -11.17
N VAL A 282 -11.13 11.43 -11.68
CA VAL A 282 -10.45 11.43 -12.98
C VAL A 282 -9.06 12.03 -12.84
N HIS A 283 -8.04 11.20 -13.02
CA HIS A 283 -6.63 11.60 -13.03
C HIS A 283 -6.04 11.39 -14.42
N THR A 284 -5.28 12.36 -14.93
CA THR A 284 -4.55 12.24 -16.20
C THR A 284 -3.08 12.48 -15.94
N LEU A 285 -2.25 11.48 -16.19
CA LEU A 285 -0.80 11.58 -16.03
C LEU A 285 -0.20 12.20 -17.30
N PRO A 286 0.41 13.39 -17.22
CA PRO A 286 0.96 14.07 -18.39
C PRO A 286 2.14 13.31 -18.98
N ASN A 287 2.35 13.44 -20.30
CA ASN A 287 3.49 12.88 -21.05
C ASN A 287 3.66 11.35 -20.95
N THR A 288 2.58 10.61 -20.67
CA THR A 288 2.62 9.16 -20.50
C THR A 288 2.30 8.39 -21.78
N PRO A 289 2.95 7.22 -22.01
CA PRO A 289 2.51 6.25 -23.01
C PRO A 289 1.26 5.52 -22.52
N HIS A 290 0.67 4.67 -23.37
CA HIS A 290 -0.48 3.84 -22.98
C HIS A 290 -0.16 2.91 -21.80
N ALA A 291 0.88 2.08 -21.90
CA ALA A 291 1.23 1.07 -20.90
C ALA A 291 1.98 1.63 -19.67
N PHE A 292 1.65 2.85 -19.25
CA PHE A 292 2.38 3.58 -18.20
C PHE A 292 2.36 2.87 -16.84
N TRP A 293 1.27 2.17 -16.51
CA TRP A 293 1.10 1.48 -15.23
C TRP A 293 1.95 0.21 -15.08
N LEU A 294 2.75 -0.16 -16.09
CA LEU A 294 3.62 -1.35 -16.04
C LEU A 294 5.09 -0.99 -15.77
N VAL A 295 5.42 0.30 -15.58
CA VAL A 295 6.81 0.77 -15.43
C VAL A 295 6.90 1.97 -14.48
N HIS A 296 8.00 2.09 -13.76
CA HIS A 296 8.33 3.33 -13.04
C HIS A 296 8.81 4.41 -14.03
N PRO A 297 8.59 5.71 -13.72
CA PRO A 297 8.04 6.22 -12.46
C PRO A 297 6.50 6.28 -12.43
N TRP A 298 5.81 5.98 -13.53
CA TRP A 298 4.35 6.18 -13.62
C TRP A 298 3.53 5.14 -12.85
N TYR A 299 4.10 3.98 -12.56
CA TYR A 299 3.48 2.98 -11.68
C TYR A 299 3.09 3.57 -10.32
N SER A 300 4.01 4.25 -9.62
CA SER A 300 3.80 4.75 -8.27
C SER A 300 2.60 5.69 -8.13
N PRO A 301 2.43 6.77 -8.93
CA PRO A 301 1.23 7.61 -8.85
C PRO A 301 -0.03 6.84 -9.27
N THR A 302 0.06 5.88 -10.20
CA THR A 302 -1.10 5.04 -10.58
C THR A 302 -1.56 4.17 -9.41
N PHE A 303 -0.63 3.53 -8.72
CA PHE A 303 -0.89 2.74 -7.53
C PHE A 303 -1.48 3.61 -6.42
N ASN A 304 -0.90 4.78 -6.15
CA ASN A 304 -1.38 5.69 -5.11
C ASN A 304 -2.82 6.17 -5.38
N TYR A 305 -3.15 6.59 -6.60
CA TYR A 305 -4.53 6.95 -6.94
C TYR A 305 -5.49 5.77 -6.80
N THR A 306 -5.04 4.57 -7.17
CA THR A 306 -5.83 3.35 -7.02
C THR A 306 -6.11 3.06 -5.55
N LEU A 307 -5.06 3.06 -4.71
CA LEU A 307 -5.16 2.75 -3.29
C LEU A 307 -6.02 3.77 -2.56
N ASP A 308 -5.79 5.07 -2.78
CA ASP A 308 -6.58 6.16 -2.19
C ASP A 308 -8.08 6.01 -2.51
N PHE A 309 -8.42 5.70 -3.76
CA PHE A 309 -9.81 5.53 -4.18
C PHE A 309 -10.44 4.26 -3.61
N LEU A 310 -9.72 3.13 -3.60
CA LEU A 310 -10.22 1.89 -3.01
C LEU A 310 -10.45 2.05 -1.51
N ASP A 311 -9.56 2.77 -0.82
CA ASP A 311 -9.68 3.05 0.61
C ASP A 311 -10.94 3.86 0.90
N LYS A 312 -11.16 4.94 0.13
CA LYS A 312 -12.38 5.76 0.21
C LYS A 312 -13.67 5.00 0.01
N THR A 313 -13.65 4.00 -0.87
CA THR A 313 -14.86 3.34 -1.36
C THR A 313 -15.15 2.02 -0.63
N LEU A 314 -14.13 1.31 -0.18
CA LEU A 314 -14.25 -0.04 0.35
C LEU A 314 -13.81 -0.21 1.81
N LYS A 315 -13.09 0.72 2.44
CA LYS A 315 -12.78 0.60 3.88
C LYS A 315 -13.86 1.25 4.75
N GLU A 316 -14.30 0.56 5.80
CA GLU A 316 -15.39 1.01 6.69
C GLU A 316 -15.03 2.24 7.54
N THR A 317 -13.73 2.45 7.82
CA THR A 317 -13.20 3.53 8.65
C THR A 317 -12.60 4.69 7.86
N TYR A 318 -12.93 4.81 6.56
CA TYR A 318 -12.46 5.96 5.80
C TYR A 318 -13.22 7.23 6.21
N VAL A 319 -12.54 8.09 6.97
CA VAL A 319 -12.99 9.45 7.26
C VAL A 319 -12.15 10.38 6.41
N GLU A 320 -12.76 11.00 5.39
CA GLU A 320 -12.11 12.07 4.62
C GLU A 320 -11.52 13.09 5.61
N PRO A 321 -10.26 13.51 5.42
CA PRO A 321 -9.69 14.54 6.27
C PRO A 321 -10.60 15.77 6.21
N TYR A 322 -10.97 16.29 7.37
CA TYR A 322 -11.74 17.53 7.50
C TYR A 322 -11.08 18.67 6.71
N ARG A 323 -9.74 18.64 6.60
CA ARG A 323 -8.98 19.59 5.82
C ARG A 323 -7.72 18.94 5.24
N THR A 324 -7.46 19.17 3.96
CA THR A 324 -6.16 18.90 3.33
C THR A 324 -5.43 20.23 3.09
N ILE A 325 -4.15 20.28 3.43
CA ILE A 325 -3.25 21.43 3.24
C ILE A 325 -2.03 20.95 2.45
N THR A 326 -1.67 21.65 1.38
CA THR A 326 -0.47 21.36 0.60
C THR A 326 0.65 22.32 0.96
N VAL A 327 1.83 21.79 1.29
CA VAL A 327 3.04 22.57 1.52
C VAL A 327 3.99 22.37 0.35
N SER A 328 4.48 23.47 -0.25
CA SER A 328 5.47 23.43 -1.31
C SER A 328 6.38 24.66 -1.33
N GLN A 329 7.69 24.44 -1.32
CA GLN A 329 8.68 25.53 -1.34
C GLN A 329 8.62 26.37 -2.63
N ASP A 330 8.19 25.79 -3.74
CA ASP A 330 8.05 26.45 -5.04
C ASP A 330 6.82 27.39 -5.14
N GLY A 331 5.95 27.39 -4.12
CA GLY A 331 4.74 28.20 -4.07
C GLY A 331 3.52 27.64 -4.81
N THR A 332 3.57 26.38 -5.27
CA THR A 332 2.42 25.69 -5.88
C THR A 332 1.46 25.07 -4.86
N GLY A 333 1.79 25.13 -3.56
CA GLY A 333 0.94 24.71 -2.44
C GLY A 333 0.27 25.87 -1.71
N ASP A 334 -0.51 25.56 -0.68
CA ASP A 334 -1.17 26.53 0.20
C ASP A 334 -0.16 27.31 1.06
N PHE A 335 0.92 26.65 1.49
CA PHE A 335 2.00 27.25 2.28
C PHE A 335 3.38 26.89 1.73
N LYS A 336 4.39 27.72 2.05
CA LYS A 336 5.79 27.47 1.66
C LYS A 336 6.58 26.68 2.70
N THR A 337 6.15 26.77 3.97
CA THR A 337 6.81 26.12 5.11
C THR A 337 5.83 25.25 5.87
N ILE A 338 6.35 24.20 6.50
CA ILE A 338 5.53 23.27 7.30
C ILE A 338 5.07 23.97 8.57
N LYS A 339 5.91 24.83 9.17
CA LYS A 339 5.58 25.62 10.34
C LYS A 339 4.39 26.56 10.11
N GLU A 340 4.32 27.23 8.97
CA GLU A 340 3.15 28.07 8.61
C GLU A 340 1.88 27.22 8.51
N ALA A 341 1.95 26.06 7.85
CA ALA A 341 0.82 25.16 7.72
C ALA A 341 0.32 24.67 9.10
N ILE A 342 1.22 24.24 9.99
CA ILE A 342 0.88 23.81 11.36
C ILE A 342 0.20 24.95 12.14
N ASN A 343 0.75 26.17 12.05
CA ASN A 343 0.21 27.34 12.76
C ASN A 343 -1.18 27.77 12.27
N ASP A 344 -1.54 27.43 11.02
CA ASP A 344 -2.85 27.73 10.45
C ASP A 344 -3.92 26.68 10.81
N ILE A 345 -3.54 25.55 11.40
CA ILE A 345 -4.48 24.52 11.81
C ILE A 345 -5.36 25.04 12.94
N ARG A 346 -6.68 24.92 12.75
CA ARG A 346 -7.65 25.26 13.79
C ARG A 346 -7.49 24.32 14.98
N VAL A 347 -7.22 24.89 16.14
CA VAL A 347 -7.25 24.19 17.43
C VAL A 347 -8.63 23.59 17.68
N PHE A 348 -8.68 22.33 18.15
CA PHE A 348 -9.92 21.56 18.33
C PHE A 348 -10.78 21.44 17.06
N GLY A 349 -10.14 21.16 15.93
CA GLY A 349 -10.82 20.88 14.66
C GLY A 349 -11.80 19.69 14.76
N PRO A 350 -12.83 19.63 13.90
CA PRO A 350 -13.87 18.60 13.96
C PRO A 350 -13.44 17.24 13.40
N GLY A 351 -12.21 17.11 12.88
CA GLY A 351 -11.68 15.88 12.29
C GLY A 351 -10.22 16.03 11.89
N GLN A 352 -9.71 15.01 11.18
CA GLN A 352 -8.31 14.93 10.79
C GLN A 352 -7.89 16.06 9.85
N VAL A 353 -6.66 16.55 10.01
CA VAL A 353 -6.01 17.46 9.06
C VAL A 353 -4.84 16.75 8.39
N LEU A 354 -4.88 16.67 7.06
CA LEU A 354 -3.81 16.08 6.24
C LEU A 354 -2.93 17.18 5.66
N LEU A 355 -1.64 17.18 6.00
CA LEU A 355 -0.61 18.04 5.43
C LEU A 355 0.15 17.24 4.37
N LYS A 356 -0.12 17.51 3.09
CA LYS A 356 0.65 16.98 1.96
C LYS A 356 1.88 17.84 1.74
N ILE A 357 3.05 17.30 2.01
CA ILE A 357 4.33 18.01 1.92
C ILE A 357 5.01 17.57 0.63
N LYS A 358 5.13 18.47 -0.33
CA LYS A 358 5.83 18.19 -1.60
C LYS A 358 7.32 17.96 -1.38
N GLU A 359 7.96 17.41 -2.41
CA GLU A 359 9.40 17.24 -2.51
C GLU A 359 10.17 18.51 -2.14
N GLY A 360 11.27 18.37 -1.39
CA GLY A 360 12.09 19.47 -0.91
C GLY A 360 12.83 19.16 0.38
N VAL A 361 13.82 20.01 0.67
CA VAL A 361 14.54 20.00 1.95
C VAL A 361 14.05 21.17 2.80
N TYR A 362 13.30 20.86 3.85
CA TYR A 362 12.69 21.79 4.79
C TYR A 362 13.58 21.93 6.03
N SER A 363 14.42 22.96 6.04
CA SER A 363 15.27 23.31 7.18
C SER A 363 14.46 24.03 8.27
N GLU A 364 13.70 23.27 9.06
CA GLU A 364 12.74 23.79 10.04
C GLU A 364 12.83 23.05 11.38
N LYS A 365 12.67 23.80 12.48
CA LYS A 365 12.39 23.24 13.81
C LYS A 365 10.90 23.29 14.07
N LEU A 366 10.28 22.13 14.21
CA LEU A 366 8.83 21.98 14.29
C LEU A 366 8.37 21.56 15.69
N VAL A 367 7.21 22.05 16.08
CA VAL A 367 6.46 21.60 17.25
C VAL A 367 5.01 21.39 16.82
N ILE A 368 4.48 20.19 17.02
CA ILE A 368 3.04 19.91 16.96
C ILE A 368 2.53 19.96 18.40
N PRO A 369 1.94 21.08 18.85
CA PRO A 369 1.58 21.26 20.24
C PRO A 369 0.40 20.37 20.65
N SER A 370 0.25 20.14 21.95
CA SER A 370 -0.73 19.18 22.51
C SER A 370 -2.19 19.48 22.22
N HIS A 371 -2.52 20.73 21.89
CA HIS A 371 -3.87 21.15 21.51
C HIS A 371 -4.19 20.92 20.03
N LEU A 372 -3.22 20.47 19.24
CA LEU A 372 -3.40 20.01 17.87
C LEU A 372 -3.36 18.48 17.84
N THR A 373 -4.50 17.87 17.48
CA THR A 373 -4.70 16.41 17.46
C THR A 373 -5.21 15.95 16.10
N GLN A 374 -5.10 14.66 15.79
CA GLN A 374 -5.59 14.08 14.52
C GLN A 374 -4.94 14.76 13.30
N ILE A 375 -3.60 14.78 13.28
CA ILE A 375 -2.84 15.40 12.20
C ILE A 375 -2.03 14.33 11.48
N THR A 376 -2.09 14.36 10.14
CA THR A 376 -1.19 13.57 9.31
C THR A 376 -0.24 14.48 8.55
N LEU A 377 1.06 14.24 8.64
CA LEU A 377 2.06 14.82 7.74
C LEU A 377 2.49 13.74 6.74
N ALA A 378 2.21 13.94 5.46
CA ALA A 378 2.50 12.99 4.39
C ALA A 378 3.44 13.62 3.36
N GLY A 379 4.65 13.06 3.22
CA GLY A 379 5.59 13.43 2.15
C GLY A 379 5.25 12.76 0.81
N SER A 380 5.93 13.18 -0.27
CA SER A 380 5.82 12.52 -1.58
C SER A 380 6.54 11.18 -1.59
N ASP A 381 7.76 11.16 -1.06
CA ASP A 381 8.62 9.99 -0.88
C ASP A 381 9.70 10.30 0.18
N THR A 382 10.23 9.25 0.82
CA THR A 382 11.30 9.39 1.83
C THR A 382 12.60 9.98 1.28
N GLY A 383 12.93 9.78 0.01
CA GLY A 383 14.10 10.36 -0.65
C GLY A 383 13.92 11.81 -1.11
N GLU A 384 12.68 12.28 -1.18
CA GLU A 384 12.33 13.57 -1.79
C GLU A 384 11.87 14.61 -0.76
N THR A 385 11.15 14.20 0.29
CA THR A 385 10.65 15.09 1.34
C THR A 385 11.49 14.94 2.62
N ILE A 386 12.37 15.90 2.90
CA ILE A 386 13.30 15.85 4.04
C ILE A 386 13.10 17.05 4.96
N ILE A 387 12.81 16.81 6.24
CA ILE A 387 12.71 17.82 7.29
C ILE A 387 13.99 17.76 8.14
N THR A 388 14.73 18.85 8.26
CA THR A 388 16.07 18.83 8.87
C THR A 388 16.35 20.00 9.82
N ASN A 389 17.11 19.73 10.89
CA ASN A 389 17.73 20.71 11.78
C ASN A 389 19.15 20.21 12.18
N ASN A 390 19.88 20.97 12.99
CA ASN A 390 21.21 20.66 13.51
C ASN A 390 21.40 21.10 14.98
N ASP A 391 20.32 21.28 15.73
CA ASP A 391 20.41 21.58 17.15
C ASP A 391 20.98 20.37 17.91
N HIS A 392 21.83 20.64 18.90
CA HIS A 392 22.51 19.65 19.73
C HIS A 392 22.75 20.22 21.12
N THR A 393 23.00 19.35 22.09
CA THR A 393 23.31 19.78 23.46
C THR A 393 24.51 20.72 23.49
N GLY A 394 24.39 21.84 24.21
CA GLY A 394 25.44 22.86 24.31
C GLY A 394 25.36 23.92 23.20
N LYS A 395 24.66 23.67 22.09
CA LYS A 395 24.39 24.69 21.08
C LYS A 395 23.46 25.76 21.66
N ARG A 396 23.73 27.02 21.34
CA ARG A 396 22.90 28.16 21.72
C ARG A 396 21.79 28.34 20.67
N ASP A 397 20.55 28.41 21.13
CA ASP A 397 19.40 28.74 20.29
C ASP A 397 19.51 30.19 19.79
N GLU A 398 19.38 30.39 18.49
CA GLU A 398 19.59 31.71 17.87
C GLU A 398 18.49 32.73 18.20
N VAL A 399 17.30 32.27 18.62
CA VAL A 399 16.13 33.11 18.86
C VAL A 399 15.94 33.39 20.35
N THR A 400 15.99 32.35 21.18
CA THR A 400 15.76 32.43 22.63
C THR A 400 17.03 32.73 23.41
N ASN A 401 18.21 32.51 22.82
CA ASN A 401 19.51 32.60 23.47
C ASN A 401 19.74 31.57 24.60
N ASP A 402 18.85 30.58 24.73
CA ASP A 402 19.00 29.46 25.66
C ASP A 402 20.00 28.43 25.14
N ILE A 403 20.58 27.65 26.04
CA ILE A 403 21.43 26.52 25.65
C ILE A 403 20.56 25.28 25.50
N HIS A 404 20.65 24.63 24.35
CA HIS A 404 19.97 23.37 24.13
C HIS A 404 20.52 22.29 25.05
N GLY A 405 19.63 21.53 25.67
CA GLY A 405 19.89 20.17 26.12
C GLY A 405 19.25 19.15 25.17
N THR A 406 19.40 17.87 25.49
CA THR A 406 18.82 16.75 24.72
C THR A 406 17.35 16.98 24.37
N PHE A 407 16.51 17.34 25.35
CA PHE A 407 15.06 17.47 25.14
C PHE A 407 14.64 18.62 24.23
N THR A 408 15.53 19.60 24.02
CA THR A 408 15.29 20.79 23.20
C THR A 408 16.05 20.77 21.87
N SER A 409 16.87 19.74 21.61
CA SER A 409 17.68 19.64 20.39
C SER A 409 16.92 19.03 19.20
N HIS A 410 15.63 18.72 19.38
CA HIS A 410 14.79 18.08 18.37
C HIS A 410 14.71 18.84 17.04
N THR A 411 14.65 18.12 15.92
CA THR A 411 14.13 18.65 14.66
C THR A 411 12.61 18.80 14.74
N ILE A 412 11.91 17.75 15.20
CA ILE A 412 10.46 17.76 15.39
C ILE A 412 10.11 17.31 16.81
N LEU A 413 9.27 18.10 17.50
CA LEU A 413 8.60 17.72 18.74
C LEU A 413 7.11 17.49 18.50
N VAL A 414 6.59 16.32 18.86
CA VAL A 414 5.19 15.93 18.72
C VAL A 414 4.56 15.80 20.11
N GLN A 415 3.77 16.79 20.51
CA GLN A 415 3.00 16.77 21.76
C GLN A 415 1.52 16.41 21.54
N GLY A 416 1.04 16.59 20.30
CA GLY A 416 -0.30 16.24 19.87
C GLY A 416 -0.58 14.74 19.93
N THR A 417 -1.81 14.37 20.28
CA THR A 417 -2.32 12.99 20.25
C THR A 417 -2.90 12.67 18.87
N ASP A 418 -2.86 11.39 18.45
CA ASP A 418 -3.34 10.96 17.13
C ASP A 418 -2.59 11.65 15.98
N VAL A 419 -1.26 11.68 16.06
CA VAL A 419 -0.40 12.27 15.02
C VAL A 419 0.23 11.15 14.19
N HIS A 420 0.17 11.27 12.87
CA HIS A 420 0.68 10.28 11.93
C HIS A 420 1.66 10.91 10.92
N PHE A 421 2.86 10.37 10.80
CA PHE A 421 3.81 10.71 9.74
C PHE A 421 3.91 9.60 8.69
N LYS A 422 3.83 9.96 7.41
CA LYS A 422 3.89 9.02 6.28
C LYS A 422 4.85 9.50 5.19
N ASN A 423 5.65 8.60 4.62
CA ASN A 423 6.47 8.82 3.40
C ASN A 423 7.41 10.04 3.45
N LEU A 424 8.10 10.28 4.57
CA LEU A 424 9.00 11.42 4.73
C LEU A 424 10.27 11.09 5.53
N THR A 425 11.28 11.95 5.43
CA THR A 425 12.51 11.87 6.23
C THR A 425 12.55 12.97 7.28
N ILE A 426 12.92 12.61 8.51
CA ILE A 426 13.20 13.51 9.63
C ILE A 426 14.66 13.35 10.01
N LYS A 427 15.42 14.44 9.97
CA LYS A 427 16.86 14.40 10.18
C LYS A 427 17.30 15.41 11.23
N ASN A 428 18.15 14.98 12.15
CA ASN A 428 19.09 15.88 12.81
C ASN A 428 20.47 15.64 12.22
N SER A 429 21.06 16.70 11.65
CA SER A 429 22.33 16.63 10.94
C SER A 429 23.55 16.82 11.85
N SER A 430 23.35 17.06 13.15
CA SER A 430 24.44 17.17 14.12
C SER A 430 24.93 15.80 14.57
N CYS A 431 26.21 15.54 14.33
CA CYS A 431 26.90 14.30 14.68
C CYS A 431 28.24 14.64 15.31
N ASN A 432 28.64 13.90 16.35
CA ASN A 432 29.87 14.13 17.14
C ASN A 432 29.89 15.44 17.97
N GLU A 433 28.75 16.11 18.13
CA GLU A 433 28.60 17.34 18.93
C GLU A 433 27.78 17.11 20.23
N GLY A 434 27.62 15.84 20.63
CA GLY A 434 26.73 15.44 21.73
C GLY A 434 25.35 14.99 21.28
N GLN A 435 24.37 15.01 22.18
CA GLN A 435 23.00 14.54 21.92
C GLN A 435 22.27 15.47 20.95
N ALA A 436 21.64 14.89 19.92
CA ALA A 436 20.97 15.64 18.87
C ALA A 436 19.74 14.87 18.36
N VAL A 437 18.56 15.27 18.86
CA VAL A 437 17.31 14.54 18.59
C VAL A 437 16.77 14.88 17.21
N ALA A 438 16.39 13.88 16.42
CA ALA A 438 15.66 14.08 15.16
C ALA A 438 14.16 14.17 15.45
N LEU A 439 13.61 13.18 16.14
CA LEU A 439 12.20 13.10 16.47
C LEU A 439 12.00 12.91 17.98
N HIS A 440 11.24 13.82 18.59
CA HIS A 440 10.82 13.76 19.99
C HIS A 440 9.30 13.60 20.04
N VAL A 441 8.80 12.49 20.58
CA VAL A 441 7.36 12.21 20.68
C VAL A 441 6.92 12.14 22.14
N GLU A 442 6.06 13.08 22.53
CA GLU A 442 5.37 13.14 23.82
C GLU A 442 3.90 12.69 23.73
N GLY A 443 3.27 12.86 22.56
CA GLY A 443 1.86 12.54 22.35
C GLY A 443 1.53 11.05 22.37
N ASP A 444 0.28 10.71 22.71
CA ASP A 444 -0.24 9.33 22.65
C ASP A 444 -0.77 8.99 21.24
N ARG A 445 -0.78 7.70 20.90
CA ARG A 445 -1.23 7.16 19.61
C ARG A 445 -0.52 7.81 18.41
N PHE A 446 0.81 7.92 18.52
CA PHE A 446 1.65 8.40 17.42
C PHE A 446 1.97 7.27 16.44
N ILE A 447 1.87 7.54 15.14
CA ILE A 447 2.25 6.60 14.08
C ILE A 447 3.34 7.23 13.21
N ALA A 448 4.36 6.45 12.85
CA ALA A 448 5.22 6.71 11.71
C ALA A 448 5.20 5.51 10.76
N GLU A 449 4.84 5.75 9.50
CA GLU A 449 4.73 4.75 8.45
C GLU A 449 5.67 5.12 7.29
N ASN A 450 6.50 4.18 6.85
CA ASN A 450 7.45 4.39 5.75
C ASN A 450 8.23 5.72 5.89
N CYS A 451 8.83 5.94 7.06
CA CYS A 451 9.59 7.15 7.37
C CYS A 451 11.07 6.82 7.58
N LYS A 452 11.95 7.78 7.27
CA LYS A 452 13.36 7.71 7.69
C LYS A 452 13.61 8.66 8.85
N ILE A 453 14.16 8.16 9.95
CA ILE A 453 14.50 8.95 11.13
C ILE A 453 16.02 8.88 11.30
N LEU A 454 16.69 9.97 10.94
CA LEU A 454 18.14 10.02 10.76
C LEU A 454 18.79 10.93 11.80
N GLY A 455 19.81 10.41 12.48
CA GLY A 455 20.59 11.18 13.45
C GLY A 455 21.86 10.45 13.86
N CYS A 456 22.44 10.87 14.98
CA CYS A 456 23.60 10.24 15.57
C CYS A 456 23.29 9.80 17.00
N GLN A 457 23.74 10.57 18.01
CA GLN A 457 23.42 10.26 19.39
C GLN A 457 22.02 10.79 19.72
N ASP A 458 21.20 9.96 20.35
CA ASP A 458 19.83 10.30 20.79
C ASP A 458 18.87 10.62 19.62
N THR A 459 18.94 9.91 18.48
CA THR A 459 18.12 10.18 17.27
C THR A 459 16.61 10.25 17.53
N LEU A 460 16.03 9.25 18.22
CA LEU A 460 14.60 9.09 18.45
C LEU A 460 14.30 9.07 19.96
N TYR A 461 13.58 10.09 20.43
CA TYR A 461 13.16 10.20 21.82
C TYR A 461 11.66 9.91 22.01
N THR A 462 11.36 8.83 22.73
CA THR A 462 9.99 8.35 22.99
C THR A 462 9.59 8.64 24.46
N ALA A 463 9.05 9.83 24.70
CA ALA A 463 9.26 10.55 25.95
C ALA A 463 8.28 10.28 27.10
N THR A 464 7.03 9.93 26.82
CA THR A 464 5.95 10.00 27.82
C THR A 464 5.60 8.63 28.40
N GLU A 465 5.58 8.51 29.73
CA GLU A 465 5.03 7.35 30.45
C GLU A 465 3.57 7.11 30.02
N GLY A 466 3.24 5.89 29.63
CA GLY A 466 1.91 5.53 29.12
C GLY A 466 1.61 6.07 27.71
N GLY A 467 2.50 6.86 27.10
CA GLY A 467 2.39 7.23 25.70
C GLY A 467 2.63 6.03 24.80
N ARG A 468 1.76 5.83 23.81
CA ARG A 468 1.83 4.71 22.87
C ARG A 468 2.24 5.18 21.48
N GLN A 469 3.17 4.45 20.87
CA GLN A 469 3.74 4.82 19.59
C GLN A 469 3.92 3.58 18.71
N TYR A 470 3.71 3.74 17.41
CA TYR A 470 3.85 2.67 16.43
C TYR A 470 4.68 3.13 15.22
N TYR A 471 5.73 2.38 14.91
CA TYR A 471 6.63 2.64 13.80
C TYR A 471 6.59 1.44 12.86
N LYS A 472 6.17 1.65 11.63
CA LYS A 472 6.00 0.59 10.62
C LYS A 472 6.80 0.92 9.36
N ASP A 473 7.54 -0.06 8.86
CA ASP A 473 8.34 0.05 7.63
C ASP A 473 9.32 1.24 7.65
N CYS A 474 9.79 1.62 8.84
CA CYS A 474 10.65 2.78 9.01
C CYS A 474 12.14 2.39 8.92
N TYR A 475 12.96 3.34 8.47
CA TYR A 475 14.42 3.29 8.61
C TYR A 475 14.86 4.20 9.74
N ILE A 476 15.56 3.67 10.74
CA ILE A 476 16.01 4.45 11.90
C ILE A 476 17.52 4.29 12.04
N GLU A 477 18.25 5.40 12.04
CA GLU A 477 19.71 5.42 12.03
C GLU A 477 20.29 6.22 13.21
N GLY A 478 21.37 5.70 13.81
CA GLY A 478 22.14 6.46 14.77
C GLY A 478 23.37 5.76 15.33
N THR A 479 23.93 6.37 16.37
CA THR A 479 25.15 5.93 17.04
C THR A 479 24.84 5.42 18.45
N THR A 480 24.81 6.31 19.44
CA THR A 480 24.64 5.98 20.86
C THR A 480 23.23 6.27 21.30
N ASP A 481 22.59 5.30 21.94
CA ASP A 481 21.25 5.42 22.56
C ASP A 481 20.22 5.99 21.58
N PHE A 482 20.34 5.67 20.30
CA PHE A 482 19.63 6.39 19.26
C PHE A 482 18.12 6.09 19.24
N ILE A 483 17.65 5.12 20.01
CA ILE A 483 16.25 4.93 20.39
C ILE A 483 16.16 4.92 21.92
N PHE A 484 15.62 5.98 22.53
CA PHE A 484 15.61 6.13 23.99
C PHE A 484 14.33 6.78 24.52
N GLY A 485 14.11 6.64 25.82
CA GLY A 485 12.88 7.10 26.49
C GLY A 485 12.08 6.01 27.18
N GLN A 486 10.85 6.32 27.57
CA GLN A 486 10.03 5.53 28.51
C GLN A 486 8.67 5.09 27.96
N ALA A 487 8.29 5.52 26.76
CA ALA A 487 7.01 5.19 26.14
C ALA A 487 6.84 3.69 25.86
N THR A 488 5.60 3.27 25.60
CA THR A 488 5.30 1.94 25.04
C THR A 488 5.36 2.03 23.53
N VAL A 489 6.30 1.32 22.91
CA VAL A 489 6.59 1.49 21.49
C VAL A 489 6.66 0.15 20.79
N VAL A 490 5.96 0.05 19.66
CA VAL A 490 6.14 -1.06 18.72
C VAL A 490 6.87 -0.55 17.48
N PHE A 491 7.97 -1.21 17.14
CA PHE A 491 8.64 -1.11 15.85
C PHE A 491 8.32 -2.38 15.07
N GLN A 492 7.77 -2.28 13.88
CA GLN A 492 7.37 -3.43 13.09
C GLN A 492 7.92 -3.31 11.67
N ASP A 493 8.60 -4.35 11.21
CA ASP A 493 9.19 -4.44 9.86
C ASP A 493 10.17 -3.27 9.55
N CYS A 494 10.71 -2.63 10.59
CA CYS A 494 11.67 -1.54 10.47
C CYS A 494 13.10 -2.02 10.19
N MET A 495 13.87 -1.19 9.49
CA MET A 495 15.32 -1.31 9.40
C MET A 495 15.99 -0.40 10.43
N ILE A 496 16.78 -1.00 11.31
CA ILE A 496 17.50 -0.32 12.39
C ILE A 496 18.99 -0.31 12.02
N HIS A 497 19.54 0.86 11.72
CA HIS A 497 20.88 1.00 11.13
C HIS A 497 21.87 1.68 12.09
N SER A 498 22.92 0.96 12.48
CA SER A 498 23.97 1.48 13.36
C SER A 498 25.12 2.06 12.54
N ILE A 499 25.48 3.30 12.80
CA ILE A 499 26.57 4.00 12.09
C ILE A 499 27.83 4.20 12.94
N ASN A 500 27.85 3.75 14.19
CA ASN A 500 29.04 3.61 15.03
C ASN A 500 28.91 2.38 15.95
N ASP A 501 30.04 1.88 16.44
CA ASP A 501 30.13 0.93 17.57
C ASP A 501 29.55 1.56 18.85
N SER A 502 28.32 1.22 19.24
CA SER A 502 27.67 1.75 20.44
C SER A 502 26.39 0.95 20.83
N TYR A 503 25.30 1.62 21.19
CA TYR A 503 24.07 1.03 21.72
C TYR A 503 22.86 1.48 20.90
N ILE A 504 22.01 0.53 20.51
CA ILE A 504 20.76 0.82 19.79
C ILE A 504 19.73 1.45 20.73
N THR A 505 19.37 0.75 21.81
CA THR A 505 18.31 1.19 22.73
C THR A 505 18.82 1.64 24.09
N ALA A 506 18.19 2.69 24.63
CA ALA A 506 18.31 3.12 26.01
C ALA A 506 16.93 3.33 26.64
N ALA A 507 16.25 2.22 26.94
CA ALA A 507 14.91 2.23 27.52
C ALA A 507 14.91 2.72 28.98
N ALA A 508 13.83 3.40 29.36
CA ALA A 508 13.56 3.95 30.69
C ALA A 508 12.13 3.61 31.15
N THR A 509 11.61 2.47 30.70
CA THR A 509 10.26 1.98 30.99
C THR A 509 9.94 2.03 32.50
N PRO A 510 8.83 2.67 32.92
CA PRO A 510 8.44 2.72 34.32
C PRO A 510 7.94 1.37 34.84
N ARG A 511 8.00 1.16 36.15
CA ARG A 511 7.62 -0.12 36.79
C ARG A 511 6.16 -0.54 36.51
N ASN A 512 5.27 0.44 36.36
CA ASN A 512 3.83 0.27 36.16
C ASN A 512 3.41 0.17 34.68
N GLN A 513 4.37 0.05 33.77
CA GLN A 513 4.12 -0.14 32.35
C GLN A 513 4.44 -1.59 31.97
N ASP A 514 3.45 -2.31 31.45
CA ASP A 514 3.60 -3.75 31.15
C ASP A 514 4.59 -4.00 30.00
N PHE A 515 4.74 -3.04 29.10
CA PHE A 515 5.63 -3.12 27.94
C PHE A 515 6.48 -1.86 27.78
N GLY A 516 7.72 -2.03 27.33
CA GLY A 516 8.59 -0.92 26.88
C GLY A 516 8.66 -0.91 25.35
N TYR A 517 9.83 -1.23 24.83
CA TYR A 517 10.03 -1.36 23.39
C TYR A 517 9.84 -2.81 22.93
N VAL A 518 9.11 -2.97 21.83
CA VAL A 518 8.93 -4.26 21.15
C VAL A 518 9.25 -4.09 19.67
N PHE A 519 10.19 -4.89 19.17
CA PHE A 519 10.61 -4.92 17.77
C PHE A 519 10.11 -6.21 17.13
N PHE A 520 9.20 -6.12 16.16
CA PHE A 520 8.70 -7.25 15.38
C PHE A 520 9.33 -7.26 14.00
N ASN A 521 9.92 -8.39 13.61
CA ASN A 521 10.42 -8.63 12.25
C ASN A 521 11.40 -7.56 11.75
N CYS A 522 12.08 -6.86 12.65
CA CYS A 522 13.00 -5.79 12.27
C CYS A 522 14.32 -6.37 11.73
N LYS A 523 15.01 -5.58 10.90
CA LYS A 523 16.35 -5.90 10.43
C LYS A 523 17.37 -4.95 11.03
N LEU A 524 18.29 -5.49 11.82
CA LEU A 524 19.39 -4.74 12.41
C LEU A 524 20.60 -4.83 11.47
N THR A 525 21.04 -3.67 11.00
CA THR A 525 22.13 -3.50 10.03
C THR A 525 23.11 -2.46 10.52
N ALA A 526 24.28 -2.37 9.90
CA ALA A 526 25.26 -1.37 10.25
C ALA A 526 26.10 -0.91 9.05
N ALA A 527 26.75 0.24 9.21
CA ALA A 527 27.78 0.71 8.29
C ALA A 527 28.95 -0.28 8.23
N SER A 528 29.72 -0.25 7.13
CA SER A 528 30.71 -1.29 6.81
C SER A 528 31.83 -1.47 7.83
N ASP A 529 32.15 -0.44 8.61
CA ASP A 529 33.20 -0.40 9.62
C ASP A 529 32.70 -0.62 11.05
N VAL A 530 31.40 -0.77 11.23
CA VAL A 530 30.75 -0.97 12.53
C VAL A 530 30.64 -2.46 12.82
N THR A 531 31.20 -2.89 13.95
CA THR A 531 31.33 -4.31 14.30
C THR A 531 31.01 -4.63 15.77
N LYS A 532 30.80 -3.61 16.62
CA LYS A 532 30.63 -3.79 18.07
C LYS A 532 29.45 -2.98 18.59
N VAL A 533 28.26 -3.47 18.32
CA VAL A 533 27.01 -2.82 18.74
C VAL A 533 26.26 -3.70 19.73
N TYR A 534 25.69 -3.07 20.75
CA TYR A 534 24.75 -3.68 21.68
C TYR A 534 23.31 -3.35 21.29
N LEU A 535 22.40 -4.32 21.47
CA LEU A 535 20.95 -4.17 21.35
C LEU A 535 20.41 -3.08 22.29
N GLY A 536 21.02 -2.92 23.46
CA GLY A 536 20.72 -1.80 24.34
C GLY A 536 21.32 -1.88 25.73
N ARG A 537 20.99 -0.85 26.52
CA ARG A 537 21.38 -0.69 27.93
C ARG A 537 20.28 0.00 28.74
N PRO A 538 20.07 -0.33 30.02
CA PRO A 538 18.94 0.21 30.79
C PRO A 538 19.23 1.62 31.30
N TRP A 539 18.58 2.63 30.72
CA TRP A 539 18.72 4.03 31.17
C TRP A 539 18.12 4.22 32.57
N ARG A 540 17.02 3.52 32.87
CA ARG A 540 16.37 3.46 34.19
C ARG A 540 16.11 2.01 34.66
N PRO A 541 15.88 1.78 35.97
CA PRO A 541 15.34 0.51 36.44
C PRO A 541 14.03 0.17 35.72
N TYR A 542 13.72 -1.13 35.59
CA TYR A 542 12.53 -1.63 34.88
C TYR A 542 12.50 -1.38 33.37
N ALA A 543 13.58 -0.88 32.77
CA ALA A 543 13.73 -0.75 31.32
C ALA A 543 13.38 -2.06 30.61
N GLN A 544 12.53 -1.99 29.58
CA GLN A 544 12.12 -3.17 28.81
C GLN A 544 12.39 -2.96 27.33
N THR A 545 13.04 -3.94 26.71
CA THR A 545 13.28 -4.00 25.26
C THR A 545 13.19 -5.45 24.82
N VAL A 546 12.36 -5.73 23.82
CA VAL A 546 12.12 -7.08 23.30
C VAL A 546 12.28 -7.11 21.79
N PHE A 547 13.08 -8.04 21.27
CA PHE A 547 13.18 -8.32 19.83
C PHE A 547 12.53 -9.66 19.49
N ILE A 548 11.58 -9.66 18.56
CA ILE A 548 10.80 -10.84 18.14
C ILE A 548 10.99 -11.02 16.64
N ASN A 549 11.40 -12.22 16.22
CA ASN A 549 11.59 -12.63 14.83
C ASN A 549 12.48 -11.67 14.00
N SER A 550 13.41 -10.98 14.66
CA SER A 550 14.25 -9.95 14.01
C SER A 550 15.53 -10.55 13.44
N ILE A 551 16.07 -9.96 12.38
CA ILE A 551 17.35 -10.38 11.77
C ILE A 551 18.47 -9.49 12.31
N LEU A 552 19.41 -10.09 13.04
CA LEU A 552 20.55 -9.43 13.66
C LEU A 552 21.80 -9.59 12.80
N GLY A 553 22.35 -8.47 12.31
CA GLY A 553 23.63 -8.45 11.60
C GLY A 553 24.83 -8.84 12.49
N ASP A 554 25.94 -9.21 11.87
CA ASP A 554 27.18 -9.67 12.51
C ASP A 554 27.87 -8.62 13.41
N HIS A 555 27.55 -7.34 13.24
CA HIS A 555 27.97 -6.25 14.12
C HIS A 555 27.38 -6.31 15.53
N ILE A 556 26.32 -7.09 15.77
CA ILE A 556 25.72 -7.25 17.09
C ILE A 556 26.60 -8.20 17.92
N LEU A 557 27.06 -7.72 19.07
CA LEU A 557 27.91 -8.48 19.98
C LEU A 557 27.20 -9.72 20.55
N ALA A 558 27.98 -10.76 20.85
CA ALA A 558 27.48 -12.02 21.38
C ALA A 558 26.76 -11.83 22.73
N GLU A 559 27.26 -10.92 23.56
CA GLU A 559 26.67 -10.48 24.82
C GLU A 559 25.26 -9.87 24.63
N GLY A 560 25.04 -9.24 23.47
CA GLY A 560 23.78 -8.59 23.05
C GLY A 560 23.46 -7.32 23.81
N TRP A 561 23.52 -7.33 25.15
CA TRP A 561 23.08 -6.24 26.01
C TRP A 561 24.20 -5.79 26.94
N HIS A 562 24.15 -4.54 27.37
CA HIS A 562 25.15 -3.96 28.25
C HIS A 562 24.52 -3.36 29.50
N ALA A 563 25.15 -3.57 30.66
CA ALA A 563 24.74 -2.91 31.89
C ALA A 563 24.95 -1.38 31.79
N TRP A 564 24.37 -0.60 32.70
CA TRP A 564 24.63 0.83 32.75
C TRP A 564 25.56 1.16 33.92
N PRO A 565 26.89 1.14 33.73
CA PRO A 565 27.83 1.44 34.80
C PRO A 565 27.80 2.93 35.17
N GLY A 566 28.20 3.25 36.40
CA GLY A 566 28.43 4.62 36.83
C GLY A 566 27.18 5.42 37.22
N ASP A 567 26.00 4.79 37.31
CA ASP A 567 24.82 5.38 37.92
C ASP A 567 24.82 5.11 39.43
N GLU A 568 25.28 6.07 40.24
CA GLU A 568 25.36 5.92 41.70
C GLU A 568 23.98 5.74 42.36
N MET A 569 22.92 6.30 41.76
CA MET A 569 21.57 6.21 42.28
C MET A 569 20.95 4.84 42.01
N PHE A 570 21.27 4.25 40.84
CA PHE A 570 20.78 2.94 40.42
C PHE A 570 21.92 2.07 39.84
N PRO A 571 22.81 1.53 40.70
CA PRO A 571 24.04 0.87 40.25
C PRO A 571 23.85 -0.53 39.63
N ASN A 572 22.65 -1.13 39.73
CA ASN A 572 22.37 -2.50 39.27
C ASN A 572 21.03 -2.57 38.50
N LYS A 573 20.84 -1.69 37.51
CA LYS A 573 19.58 -1.59 36.75
C LYS A 573 19.23 -2.88 36.00
N GLU A 574 20.25 -3.63 35.57
CA GLU A 574 20.14 -4.92 34.90
C GLU A 574 19.38 -5.98 35.73
N ARG A 575 19.36 -5.86 37.06
CA ARG A 575 18.58 -6.76 37.93
C ARG A 575 17.06 -6.59 37.82
N THR A 576 16.62 -5.47 37.26
CA THR A 576 15.19 -5.11 37.14
C THR A 576 14.77 -4.89 35.70
N ALA A 577 15.72 -4.78 34.78
CA ALA A 577 15.43 -4.65 33.36
C ALA A 577 14.83 -5.96 32.81
N PHE A 578 13.97 -5.85 31.81
CA PHE A 578 13.43 -6.99 31.08
C PHE A 578 13.86 -6.90 29.62
N TYR A 579 15.04 -7.43 29.34
CA TYR A 579 15.62 -7.45 27.99
C TYR A 579 15.53 -8.85 27.42
N ALA A 580 14.82 -9.00 26.31
CA ALA A 580 14.45 -10.31 25.80
C ALA A 580 14.52 -10.44 24.27
N GLU A 581 14.72 -11.66 23.81
CA GLU A 581 14.66 -12.03 22.40
C GLU A 581 13.71 -13.24 22.20
N TYR A 582 13.10 -13.33 21.02
CA TYR A 582 12.36 -14.52 20.58
C TYR A 582 12.67 -14.79 19.10
N GLN A 583 13.25 -15.95 18.81
CA GLN A 583 13.50 -16.43 17.44
C GLN A 583 14.16 -15.39 16.50
N SER A 584 14.98 -14.50 17.06
CA SER A 584 15.84 -13.66 16.23
C SER A 584 16.87 -14.52 15.50
N THR A 585 17.18 -14.17 14.26
CA THR A 585 18.08 -14.90 13.37
C THR A 585 19.19 -13.99 12.86
N GLY A 586 20.07 -14.49 11.98
CA GLY A 586 21.20 -13.72 11.44
C GLY A 586 22.50 -13.95 12.21
N ALA A 587 23.60 -13.38 11.70
CA ALA A 587 24.94 -13.66 12.20
C ALA A 587 25.21 -13.10 13.62
N GLY A 588 24.47 -12.07 14.06
CA GLY A 588 24.55 -11.53 15.42
C GLY A 588 23.58 -12.17 16.42
N ALA A 589 22.74 -13.10 15.97
CA ALA A 589 21.86 -13.85 16.86
C ALA A 589 22.67 -14.89 17.63
N SER A 590 22.73 -14.75 18.95
CA SER A 590 23.48 -15.66 19.82
C SER A 590 22.73 -15.91 21.13
N PRO A 591 21.54 -16.54 21.08
CA PRO A 591 20.64 -16.68 22.23
C PRO A 591 21.27 -17.45 23.40
N ASP A 592 22.23 -18.34 23.13
CA ASP A 592 22.90 -19.17 24.14
C ASP A 592 24.07 -18.46 24.84
N THR A 593 24.50 -17.29 24.34
CA THR A 593 25.69 -16.57 24.87
C THR A 593 25.39 -15.14 25.31
N ARG A 594 24.11 -14.74 25.34
CA ARG A 594 23.73 -13.43 25.87
C ARG A 594 24.14 -13.31 27.32
N VAL A 595 24.21 -12.07 27.80
CA VAL A 595 24.36 -11.78 29.24
C VAL A 595 23.32 -12.53 30.07
N ASP A 596 23.72 -13.01 31.25
CA ASP A 596 22.96 -13.91 32.12
C ASP A 596 21.66 -13.32 32.68
N TRP A 597 21.55 -11.99 32.69
CA TRP A 597 20.36 -11.25 33.12
C TRP A 597 19.37 -10.95 31.98
N SER A 598 19.68 -11.33 30.74
CA SER A 598 18.73 -11.26 29.62
C SER A 598 17.83 -12.50 29.55
N HIS A 599 16.81 -12.46 28.71
CA HIS A 599 15.81 -13.51 28.60
C HIS A 599 15.63 -13.99 27.15
N GLN A 600 15.30 -15.28 27.00
CA GLN A 600 14.72 -15.81 25.77
C GLN A 600 13.25 -16.11 26.05
N LEU A 601 12.35 -15.55 25.25
CA LEU A 601 10.92 -15.81 25.44
C LEU A 601 10.55 -17.23 25.00
N GLY A 602 9.58 -17.83 25.68
CA GLY A 602 8.93 -19.07 25.24
C GLY A 602 7.74 -18.80 24.31
N PRO A 603 7.32 -19.76 23.48
CA PRO A 603 6.18 -19.58 22.56
C PRO A 603 4.89 -19.13 23.25
N TRP A 604 4.58 -19.63 24.45
CA TRP A 604 3.38 -19.24 25.20
C TRP A 604 3.39 -17.78 25.68
N GLN A 605 4.57 -17.14 25.75
CA GLN A 605 4.64 -15.72 26.12
C GLN A 605 4.22 -14.83 24.96
N LEU A 606 4.35 -15.31 23.71
CA LEU A 606 3.96 -14.54 22.52
C LEU A 606 2.46 -14.21 22.49
N ASP A 607 1.60 -15.01 23.13
CA ASP A 607 0.17 -14.71 23.25
C ASP A 607 -0.09 -13.33 23.90
N GLN A 608 0.87 -12.82 24.68
CA GLN A 608 0.81 -11.47 25.26
C GLN A 608 1.38 -10.39 24.33
N TYR A 609 2.26 -10.75 23.38
CA TYR A 609 2.90 -9.82 22.46
C TYR A 609 2.08 -9.63 21.18
N THR A 610 0.84 -9.17 21.33
CA THR A 610 0.00 -8.69 20.22
C THR A 610 -0.02 -7.16 20.22
N LEU A 611 -0.21 -6.52 19.05
CA LEU A 611 -0.33 -5.06 18.97
C LEU A 611 -1.37 -4.52 19.97
N LYS A 612 -2.54 -5.17 20.01
CA LYS A 612 -3.64 -4.81 20.90
C LYS A 612 -3.24 -4.87 22.38
N ASN A 613 -2.48 -5.88 22.80
CA ASN A 613 -2.07 -6.00 24.19
C ASN A 613 -0.97 -5.00 24.53
N ILE A 614 0.07 -4.92 23.69
CA ILE A 614 1.22 -4.02 23.90
C ILE A 614 0.74 -2.56 23.96
N LEU A 615 -0.11 -2.17 23.02
CA LEU A 615 -0.62 -0.79 22.90
C LEU A 615 -1.92 -0.58 23.71
N ASN A 616 -2.16 -1.41 24.72
CA ASN A 616 -3.25 -1.26 25.70
C ASN A 616 -4.62 -0.97 25.05
N GLY A 617 -5.03 -1.85 24.14
CA GLY A 617 -6.30 -1.80 23.41
C GLY A 617 -6.31 -0.91 22.17
N TRP A 618 -5.30 -0.06 21.96
CA TRP A 618 -5.16 0.69 20.71
C TRP A 618 -4.62 -0.22 19.61
N VAL A 619 -5.36 -0.29 18.51
CA VAL A 619 -4.89 -0.93 17.27
C VAL A 619 -4.58 0.22 16.32
N PRO A 620 -3.30 0.46 15.97
CA PRO A 620 -2.95 1.50 15.03
C PRO A 620 -3.67 1.28 13.70
N ASP A 621 -4.53 2.24 13.33
CA ASP A 621 -5.14 2.30 12.01
C ASP A 621 -4.10 2.96 11.10
N ILE A 622 -3.12 2.16 10.66
CA ILE A 622 -2.38 2.52 9.48
C ILE A 622 -3.41 2.43 8.37
N VAL A 623 -3.75 3.59 7.79
CA VAL A 623 -4.43 3.66 6.51
C VAL A 623 -3.48 2.98 5.52
N ASN A 624 -3.59 1.65 5.49
CA ASN A 624 -2.74 0.73 4.77
C ASN A 624 -2.90 1.04 3.29
#